data_AF-A0A9D8KZG8-F1
#
_entry.id   AF-A0A9D8KZG8-F1
#
_cell.length_a   1.000
_cell.length_b   1.000
_cell.length_c   1.000
_cell.angle_alpha   90.00
_cell.angle_beta   90.00
_cell.angle_gamma   90.00
#
_symmetry.space_group_name_H-M   'P 1'
#
loop_
_entity.id
_entity.type
_entity.pdbx_description
1 polymer ?
#
loop_
_entity_poly.entity_id
_entity_poly.type
_entity_poly.pdbx_seq_one_letter_code
_entity_poly.pdbx_strand_id
1 'polypeptide(L)'
;MDAPDPLLERLVDHRPGRAAITADVLAGLSARPRALPSKYFYDARGSALFEEITRQPEYYLTRTELALLRQVLPEIVARVGPQARVVEYGSGSGRKTRLLLQALGDVVAYTPVEISRTALVDSVR
;
A
#
# COMPACT_ATOMS: atom_id res chain seq x y z
N MET A 1 24.14 18.44 -0.46
CA MET A 1 23.50 17.88 0.76
C MET A 1 22.02 18.12 0.56
N ASP A 2 21.31 17.13 0.01
CA ASP A 2 19.89 17.30 -0.35
C ASP A 2 19.07 17.54 0.93
N ALA A 3 18.17 18.52 0.86
CA ALA A 3 17.22 18.77 1.93
C ALA A 3 16.34 17.52 2.14
N PRO A 4 15.98 17.18 3.39
CA PRO A 4 15.08 16.06 3.65
C PRO A 4 13.75 16.26 2.91
N ASP A 5 13.24 15.17 2.34
CA ASP A 5 11.95 15.15 1.64
C ASP A 5 10.83 15.52 2.65
N PRO A 6 10.12 16.66 2.47
CA PRO A 6 9.12 17.13 3.43
C PRO A 6 7.98 16.13 3.68
N LEU A 7 7.74 15.22 2.73
CA LEU A 7 6.74 14.15 2.89
C LEU A 7 7.19 13.10 3.91
N LEU A 8 8.49 12.84 4.00
CA LEU A 8 9.05 11.87 4.95
C LEU A 8 9.15 12.41 6.37
N GLU A 9 9.14 13.72 6.56
CA GLU A 9 9.11 14.34 7.90
C GLU A 9 7.81 14.02 8.64
N ARG A 10 6.71 13.75 7.92
CA ARG A 10 5.39 13.40 8.48
C ARG A 10 5.16 11.90 8.63
N LEU A 11 6.16 11.08 8.32
CA LEU A 11 6.04 9.62 8.39
C LEU A 11 6.00 9.13 9.83
N VAL A 12 4.90 8.48 10.21
CA VAL A 12 4.81 7.73 11.46
C VAL A 12 5.21 6.28 11.20
N ASP A 13 6.38 5.89 11.71
CA ASP A 13 6.98 4.59 11.43
C ASP A 13 6.67 3.57 12.55
N HIS A 14 5.76 2.65 12.25
CA HIS A 14 5.37 1.55 13.15
C HIS A 14 6.06 0.22 12.81
N ARG A 15 7.22 0.24 12.15
CA ARG A 15 7.94 -1.00 11.82
C ARG A 15 8.21 -1.83 13.08
N PRO A 16 7.95 -3.15 13.05
CA PRO A 16 8.19 -4.00 14.21
C PRO A 16 9.68 -4.04 14.52
N GLY A 17 10.02 -3.85 15.80
CA GLY A 17 11.38 -4.01 16.29
C GLY A 17 11.85 -5.47 16.19
N ARG A 18 13.18 -5.67 16.25
CA ARG A 18 13.80 -7.01 16.17
C ARG A 18 13.17 -8.03 17.13
N ALA A 19 12.87 -7.63 18.37
CA ALA A 19 12.28 -8.51 19.38
C ALA A 19 10.91 -9.06 18.95
N ALA A 20 10.05 -8.22 18.34
CA ALA A 20 8.75 -8.65 17.84
C ALA A 20 8.90 -9.61 16.65
N ILE A 21 9.84 -9.33 15.74
CA ILE A 21 10.13 -10.24 14.62
C ILE A 21 10.65 -11.59 15.12
N THR A 22 11.57 -11.59 16.09
CA THR A 22 12.09 -12.82 16.70
C THR A 22 10.98 -13.63 17.36
N ALA A 23 10.06 -12.97 18.08
CA ALA A 23 8.93 -13.63 18.71
C ALA A 23 8.02 -14.30 17.66
N ASP A 24 7.65 -13.59 16.59
CA ASP A 24 6.83 -14.13 15.50
C ASP A 24 7.50 -15.35 14.83
N VAL A 25 8.82 -15.27 14.58
CA VAL A 25 9.58 -16.35 13.93
C VAL A 25 9.69 -17.57 14.84
N LEU A 26 10.00 -17.39 16.13
CA LEU A 26 10.08 -18.49 17.08
C LEU A 26 8.72 -19.19 17.20
N ALA A 27 7.65 -18.42 17.45
CA ALA A 27 6.30 -18.98 17.56
C ALA A 27 5.89 -19.74 16.30
N GLY A 28 6.12 -19.14 15.12
CA GLY A 28 5.75 -19.70 13.83
C GLY A 28 6.51 -20.96 13.42
N LEU A 29 7.83 -21.00 13.67
CA LEU A 29 8.67 -22.15 13.32
C LEU A 29 8.62 -23.28 14.36
N SER A 30 8.18 -23.00 15.58
CA SER A 30 7.91 -24.01 16.61
C SER A 30 6.53 -24.68 16.47
N ALA A 31 5.59 -24.09 15.73
CA ALA A 31 4.26 -24.63 15.52
C ALA A 31 4.23 -25.86 14.57
N ARG A 32 3.12 -26.60 14.59
CA ARG A 32 2.81 -27.69 13.64
C ARG A 32 1.37 -27.53 13.14
N PRO A 33 1.15 -27.15 11.86
CA PRO A 33 2.16 -26.87 10.84
C PRO A 33 2.96 -25.58 11.14
N ARG A 34 4.18 -25.49 10.58
CA ARG A 34 4.99 -24.27 10.67
C ARG A 34 4.39 -23.19 9.77
N ALA A 35 4.39 -21.96 10.23
CA ALA A 35 3.89 -20.82 9.46
C ALA A 35 4.63 -19.54 9.85
N LEU A 36 4.74 -18.58 8.93
CA LEU A 36 5.17 -17.21 9.22
C LEU A 36 4.09 -16.23 8.76
N PRO A 37 3.90 -15.10 9.46
CA PRO A 37 3.00 -14.04 9.01
C PRO A 37 3.38 -13.54 7.60
N SER A 38 2.40 -13.46 6.70
CA SER A 38 2.61 -13.01 5.31
C SER A 38 3.12 -11.57 5.20
N LYS A 39 2.95 -10.76 6.24
CA LYS A 39 3.49 -9.38 6.31
C LYS A 39 5.02 -9.33 6.06
N TYR A 40 5.73 -10.42 6.34
CA TYR A 40 7.18 -10.53 6.07
C TYR A 40 7.54 -10.72 4.60
N PHE A 41 6.57 -10.91 3.70
CA PHE A 41 6.83 -10.86 2.26
C PHE A 41 7.13 -9.44 1.76
N TYR A 42 6.78 -8.40 2.50
CA TYR A 42 6.75 -7.02 1.96
C TYR A 42 7.93 -6.17 2.45
N ASP A 43 9.14 -6.72 2.40
CA ASP A 43 10.34 -5.87 2.36
C ASP A 43 10.47 -5.17 0.99
N ALA A 44 11.54 -4.42 0.77
CA ALA A 44 11.74 -3.70 -0.49
C ALA A 44 11.74 -4.66 -1.71
N ARG A 45 12.39 -5.82 -1.59
CA ARG A 45 12.51 -6.78 -2.69
C ARG A 45 11.19 -7.50 -2.92
N GLY A 46 10.54 -7.98 -1.87
CA GLY A 46 9.29 -8.71 -1.98
C GLY A 46 8.13 -7.81 -2.40
N SER A 47 8.18 -6.52 -2.09
CA SER A 47 7.25 -5.52 -2.67
C SER A 47 7.46 -5.38 -4.18
N ALA A 48 8.71 -5.31 -4.65
CA ALA A 48 9.00 -5.26 -6.09
C ALA A 48 8.54 -6.54 -6.81
N LEU A 49 8.77 -7.71 -6.20
CA LEU A 49 8.26 -8.99 -6.71
C LEU A 49 6.73 -9.01 -6.76
N PHE A 50 6.05 -8.46 -5.76
CA PHE A 50 4.59 -8.35 -5.78
C PHE A 50 4.10 -7.46 -6.94
N GLU A 51 4.78 -6.34 -7.20
CA GLU A 51 4.48 -5.50 -8.37
C GLU A 51 4.68 -6.25 -9.70
N GLU A 52 5.69 -7.11 -9.81
CA GLU A 52 5.86 -8.00 -10.96
C GLU A 52 4.74 -9.05 -11.07
N ILE A 53 4.33 -9.64 -9.93
CA ILE A 53 3.18 -10.55 -9.86
C ILE A 53 1.93 -9.86 -10.40
N THR A 54 1.69 -8.59 -10.07
CA THR A 54 0.49 -7.86 -10.55
C THR A 54 0.39 -7.72 -12.08
N ARG A 55 1.48 -7.97 -12.80
CA ARG A 55 1.55 -7.88 -14.27
C ARG A 55 1.44 -9.24 -14.95
N GLN A 56 1.50 -10.34 -14.20
CA GLN A 56 1.44 -11.68 -14.76
C GLN A 56 0.04 -11.97 -15.33
N PRO A 57 -0.07 -12.72 -16.45
CA PRO A 57 -1.36 -13.03 -17.06
C PRO A 57 -2.26 -13.85 -16.13
N GLU A 58 -1.70 -14.70 -15.28
CA GLU A 58 -2.41 -15.53 -14.30
C GLU A 58 -2.96 -14.69 -13.14
N TYR A 59 -2.29 -13.60 -12.77
CA TYR A 59 -2.69 -12.74 -11.65
C TYR A 59 -3.64 -11.63 -12.12
N TYR A 60 -4.89 -12.01 -12.37
CA TYR A 60 -5.89 -11.10 -12.95
C TYR A 60 -6.38 -9.99 -12.01
N LEU A 61 -6.19 -10.14 -10.69
CA LEU A 61 -6.81 -9.28 -9.68
C LEU A 61 -6.54 -7.79 -9.93
N THR A 62 -5.28 -7.41 -10.13
CA THR A 62 -4.91 -5.99 -10.29
C THR A 62 -5.50 -5.38 -11.56
N ARG A 63 -5.49 -6.11 -12.69
CA ARG A 63 -6.07 -5.59 -13.95
C ARG A 63 -7.59 -5.50 -13.88
N THR A 64 -8.25 -6.47 -13.24
CA THR A 64 -9.70 -6.50 -13.07
C THR A 64 -10.16 -5.37 -12.17
N GLU A 65 -9.49 -5.17 -11.03
CA GLU A 65 -9.80 -4.08 -10.11
C GLU A 65 -9.59 -2.70 -10.77
N LEU A 66 -8.50 -2.51 -11.53
CA LEU A 66 -8.28 -1.27 -12.28
C LEU A 66 -9.34 -1.03 -13.35
N ALA A 67 -9.86 -2.08 -14.00
CA ALA A 67 -10.94 -1.95 -14.99
C ALA A 67 -12.26 -1.57 -14.31
N LEU A 68 -12.61 -2.26 -13.22
CA LEU A 68 -13.80 -1.98 -12.43
C LEU A 68 -13.76 -0.58 -11.84
N LEU A 69 -12.64 -0.19 -11.23
CA LEU A 69 -12.46 1.13 -10.62
C LEU A 69 -12.76 2.23 -11.64
N ARG A 70 -12.22 2.13 -12.87
CA ARG A 70 -12.51 3.11 -13.93
C ARG A 70 -13.98 3.22 -14.29
N GLN A 71 -14.73 2.12 -14.21
CA GLN A 71 -16.17 2.10 -14.49
C GLN A 71 -16.98 2.75 -13.36
N VAL A 72 -16.62 2.48 -12.10
CA VAL A 72 -17.40 2.93 -10.93
C VAL A 72 -16.95 4.29 -10.37
N LEU A 73 -15.81 4.82 -10.84
CA LEU A 73 -15.25 6.10 -10.39
C LEU A 73 -16.27 7.26 -10.38
N PRO A 74 -17.09 7.48 -11.43
CA PRO A 74 -18.07 8.56 -11.43
C PRO A 74 -19.10 8.44 -10.29
N GLU A 75 -19.54 7.21 -9.98
CA GLU A 75 -20.46 6.97 -8.87
C GLU A 75 -19.77 7.24 -7.53
N ILE A 76 -18.52 6.77 -7.35
CA ILE A 76 -17.73 7.04 -6.14
C ILE A 76 -17.61 8.56 -5.93
N VAL A 77 -17.24 9.31 -6.97
CA VAL A 77 -17.08 10.78 -6.89
C VAL A 77 -18.40 11.45 -6.49
N ALA A 78 -19.52 11.05 -7.10
CA ALA A 78 -20.84 11.60 -6.77
C ALA A 78 -21.27 11.31 -5.33
N ARG A 79 -20.88 10.16 -4.76
CA ARG A 79 -21.22 9.77 -3.39
C ARG A 79 -20.31 10.38 -2.33
N VAL A 80 -19.02 10.51 -2.63
CA VAL A 80 -18.02 11.06 -1.70
C VAL A 80 -18.16 12.57 -1.59
N GLY A 81 -18.35 13.26 -2.73
CA GLY A 81 -18.42 14.71 -2.77
C GLY A 81 -17.05 15.40 -2.62
N PRO A 82 -17.05 16.75 -2.59
CA PRO A 82 -15.82 17.54 -2.52
C PRO A 82 -15.15 17.47 -1.15
N GLN A 83 -13.92 17.99 -1.08
CA GLN A 83 -13.13 18.10 0.15
C GLN A 83 -12.88 16.78 0.89
N ALA A 84 -12.74 15.69 0.14
CA ALA A 84 -12.58 14.35 0.70
C ALA A 84 -11.26 14.20 1.45
N ARG A 85 -11.25 13.34 2.49
CA ARG A 85 -10.01 12.84 3.11
C ARG A 85 -9.90 11.35 2.80
N VAL A 86 -8.86 10.97 2.08
CA VAL A 86 -8.65 9.59 1.63
C VAL A 86 -7.63 8.91 2.54
N VAL A 87 -8.02 7.78 3.11
CA VAL A 87 -7.12 6.90 3.87
C VAL A 87 -7.04 5.57 3.13
N GLU A 88 -5.84 5.13 2.79
CA GLU A 88 -5.62 3.87 2.08
C GLU A 88 -4.82 2.90 2.94
N TYR A 89 -5.38 1.70 3.16
CA TYR A 89 -4.69 0.61 3.83
C TYR A 89 -4.05 -0.31 2.77
N GLY A 90 -2.72 -0.40 2.79
CA GLY A 90 -1.92 -1.13 1.81
C GLY A 90 -1.82 -0.38 0.49
N SER A 91 -1.17 0.79 0.50
CA SER A 91 -1.09 1.66 -0.69
C SER A 91 -0.30 1.07 -1.84
N GLY A 92 0.60 0.10 -1.57
CA GLY A 92 1.43 -0.52 -2.61
C GLY A 92 2.10 0.52 -3.50
N SER A 93 2.04 0.34 -4.82
CA SER A 93 2.55 1.31 -5.80
C SER A 93 1.68 2.56 -6.01
N GLY A 94 0.55 2.70 -5.31
CA GLY A 94 -0.37 3.85 -5.41
C GLY A 94 -1.12 3.97 -6.75
N ARG A 95 -0.94 3.02 -7.68
CA ARG A 95 -1.51 3.09 -9.05
C ARG A 95 -3.02 3.22 -9.08
N LYS A 96 -3.72 2.51 -8.20
CA LYS A 96 -5.20 2.54 -8.10
C LYS A 96 -5.66 3.85 -7.48
N THR A 97 -5.02 4.25 -6.38
CA THR A 97 -5.39 5.46 -5.65
C THR A 97 -5.09 6.72 -6.43
N ARG A 98 -4.06 6.74 -7.27
CA ARG A 98 -3.84 7.84 -8.19
C ARG A 98 -5.07 8.08 -9.10
N LEU A 99 -5.73 7.03 -9.59
CA LEU A 99 -6.97 7.18 -10.36
C LEU A 99 -8.11 7.74 -9.50
N LEU A 100 -8.24 7.28 -8.26
CA LEU A 100 -9.25 7.78 -7.32
C LEU A 100 -9.04 9.27 -6.99
N LEU A 101 -7.82 9.64 -6.60
CA LEU A 101 -7.48 11.02 -6.24
C LEU A 101 -7.67 11.98 -7.43
N GLN A 102 -7.29 11.55 -8.63
CA GLN A 102 -7.53 12.32 -9.86
C GLN A 102 -9.02 12.51 -10.14
N ALA A 103 -9.85 11.49 -9.93
CA ALA A 103 -11.28 11.56 -10.15
C ALA A 103 -12.01 12.42 -9.11
N LEU A 104 -11.58 12.36 -7.84
CA LEU A 104 -12.15 13.19 -6.76
C LEU A 104 -11.83 14.68 -6.98
N GLY A 105 -10.62 15.01 -7.47
CA GLY A 105 -10.21 16.36 -7.87
C GLY A 105 -9.98 17.36 -6.72
N ASP A 106 -10.82 17.32 -5.69
CA ASP A 106 -10.80 18.19 -4.51
C ASP A 106 -10.62 17.36 -3.23
N VAL A 107 -9.41 16.84 -3.02
CA VAL A 107 -9.04 16.05 -1.86
C VAL A 107 -8.27 16.92 -0.86
N VAL A 108 -8.75 17.00 0.37
CA VAL A 108 -8.13 17.74 1.48
C VAL A 108 -6.87 17.06 1.98
N ALA A 109 -6.87 15.72 2.02
CA ALA A 109 -5.73 14.94 2.48
C ALA A 109 -5.76 13.53 1.93
N TYR A 110 -4.57 12.98 1.66
CA TYR A 110 -4.35 11.56 1.40
C TYR A 110 -3.40 11.00 2.47
N THR A 111 -3.82 9.92 3.12
CA THR A 111 -3.06 9.23 4.19
C THR A 111 -2.87 7.76 3.80
N PRO A 112 -1.74 7.42 3.14
CA PRO A 112 -1.41 6.02 2.88
C PRO A 112 -0.85 5.35 4.13
N VAL A 113 -1.25 4.10 4.33
CA VAL A 113 -0.73 3.19 5.34
C VAL A 113 -0.13 2.00 4.60
N GLU A 114 1.16 1.76 4.75
CA GLU A 114 1.85 0.70 4.03
C GLU A 114 2.99 0.14 4.89
N ILE A 115 3.16 -1.19 4.85
CA ILE A 115 4.20 -1.87 5.63
C ILE A 115 5.57 -1.71 4.98
N SER A 116 5.60 -1.68 3.65
CA SER A 116 6.81 -1.47 2.88
C SER A 116 7.13 0.02 2.79
N ARG A 117 8.19 0.46 3.47
CA ARG A 117 8.65 1.85 3.39
C ARG A 117 8.89 2.29 1.94
N THR A 118 9.48 1.44 1.10
CA THR A 118 9.75 1.79 -0.30
C THR A 118 8.45 1.98 -1.08
N ALA A 119 7.49 1.06 -0.95
CA ALA A 119 6.19 1.19 -1.60
C ALA A 119 5.43 2.42 -1.10
N LEU A 120 5.46 2.70 0.21
CA LEU A 120 4.86 3.90 0.80
C LEU A 120 5.38 5.18 0.13
N VAL A 121 6.71 5.31 0.02
CA VAL A 121 7.35 6.48 -0.61
C VAL A 121 6.96 6.59 -2.08
N ASP A 122 6.94 5.48 -2.81
CA ASP A 122 6.55 5.48 -4.22
C ASP A 122 5.07 5.86 -4.42
N SER A 123 4.20 5.54 -3.46
CA SER A 123 2.76 5.83 -3.52
C SER A 123 2.38 7.30 -3.34
N VAL A 124 3.30 8.12 -2.80
CA VAL A 124 3.09 9.57 -2.55
C VAL A 124 3.87 10.48 -3.49
N ARG A 125 4.62 9.89 -4.42
CA ARG A 125 5.32 10.59 -5.51
C ARG A 125 4.46 10.59 -6.77
#